data_AF-A0A8C8S6V7-F1
#
_entry.id   AF-A0A8C8S6V7-F1
#
_cell.length_a   1.000
_cell.length_b   1.000
_cell.length_c   1.000
_cell.angle_alpha   90.00
_cell.angle_beta   90.00
_cell.angle_gamma   90.00
#
_symmetry.space_group_name_H-M   'P 1'
#
loop_
_entity.id
_entity.type
_entity.pdbx_description
1 polymer ?
#
loop_
_entity_poly.entity_id
_entity_poly.type
_entity_poly.pdbx_seq_one_letter_code
_entity_poly.pdbx_strand_id
1 'polypeptide(L)'
;FQLNNFCQLSPDSGPCKAWAPRLFYNSTSRQCELFIYGGCQGNRNRFEAEEECLQACVSDGESRTPSLPRPRRAGRVPGTGEHSVLCLLDICMCPTKPCLLASVLLQR
;
A
#
# COMPACT_ATOMS: atom_id res chain seq x y z
N PHE A 1 -12.10 -11.96 9.91
CA PHE A 1 -11.52 -11.59 8.60
C PHE A 1 -12.06 -12.54 7.56
N GLN A 2 -12.87 -12.06 6.64
CA GLN A 2 -13.55 -12.91 5.66
C GLN A 2 -12.60 -13.13 4.49
N LEU A 3 -11.91 -14.27 4.50
CA LEU A 3 -11.13 -14.71 3.35
C LEU A 3 -12.15 -15.21 2.32
N ASN A 4 -12.26 -14.53 1.19
CA ASN A 4 -13.13 -14.98 0.11
C ASN A 4 -12.57 -16.29 -0.45
N ASN A 5 -13.17 -17.42 -0.07
CA ASN A 5 -12.70 -18.76 -0.45
C ASN A 5 -12.58 -18.95 -1.98
N PHE A 6 -13.33 -18.18 -2.77
CA PHE A 6 -13.24 -18.24 -4.23
C PHE A 6 -11.91 -17.72 -4.78
N CYS A 7 -11.18 -16.86 -4.06
CA CYS A 7 -9.87 -16.34 -4.48
C CYS A 7 -8.79 -17.42 -4.54
N GLN A 8 -9.04 -18.61 -3.98
CA GLN A 8 -8.12 -19.75 -4.05
C GLN A 8 -8.45 -20.71 -5.20
N LEU A 9 -9.56 -20.48 -5.92
CA LEU A 9 -9.97 -21.34 -7.03
C LEU A 9 -9.14 -21.02 -8.27
N SER A 10 -8.80 -22.06 -9.05
CA SER A 10 -8.21 -21.89 -10.38
C SER A 10 -9.19 -21.17 -11.33
N PRO A 11 -8.69 -20.47 -12.37
CA PRO A 11 -9.57 -19.86 -13.36
C PRO A 11 -10.39 -20.95 -14.08
N ASP A 12 -11.68 -20.69 -14.30
CA ASP A 12 -12.59 -21.62 -14.95
C ASP A 12 -13.28 -20.94 -16.14
N SER A 13 -12.92 -21.38 -17.35
CA SER A 13 -13.48 -20.89 -18.60
C SER A 13 -14.93 -21.32 -18.80
N GLY A 14 -15.40 -22.37 -18.11
CA GLY A 14 -16.69 -22.98 -18.37
C GLY A 14 -16.78 -23.68 -19.73
N PRO A 15 -17.95 -24.24 -20.08
CA PRO A 15 -18.12 -25.07 -21.29
C PRO A 15 -18.37 -24.27 -22.57
N CYS A 16 -18.73 -22.98 -22.46
CA CYS A 16 -18.96 -22.13 -23.62
C CYS A 16 -17.63 -21.70 -24.28
N LYS A 17 -17.68 -21.23 -25.53
CA LYS A 17 -16.50 -20.95 -26.37
C LYS A 17 -16.39 -19.49 -26.82
N ALA A 18 -17.00 -18.57 -26.08
CA ALA A 18 -16.79 -17.14 -26.32
C ALA A 18 -15.34 -16.76 -25.96
N TRP A 19 -14.81 -15.75 -26.64
CA TRP A 19 -13.51 -15.17 -26.30
C TRP A 19 -13.74 -13.93 -25.44
N ALA A 20 -13.79 -14.11 -24.12
CA ALA A 20 -13.97 -13.00 -23.18
C ALA A 20 -12.77 -12.92 -22.22
N PRO A 21 -11.81 -11.99 -22.44
CA PRO A 21 -10.74 -11.74 -21.50
C PRO A 21 -11.28 -11.31 -20.15
N ARG A 22 -10.81 -11.96 -19.08
CA ARG A 22 -11.16 -11.68 -17.68
C ARG A 22 -9.93 -11.83 -16.81
N LEU A 23 -10.01 -11.31 -15.60
CA LEU A 23 -8.97 -11.43 -14.59
C LEU A 23 -9.34 -12.48 -13.55
N PHE A 24 -8.38 -13.26 -13.07
CA PHE A 24 -8.53 -14.11 -11.89
C PHE A 24 -7.40 -13.83 -10.91
N TYR A 25 -7.66 -14.00 -9.62
CA TYR A 25 -6.62 -13.89 -8.60
C TYR A 25 -5.79 -15.18 -8.56
N ASN A 26 -4.50 -15.07 -8.84
CA ASN A 26 -3.53 -16.14 -8.68
C ASN A 26 -2.89 -16.01 -7.29
N SER A 27 -3.26 -16.91 -6.38
CA SER A 27 -2.76 -16.93 -5.00
C SER A 27 -1.28 -17.31 -4.89
N THR A 28 -0.69 -17.90 -5.93
CA THR A 28 0.74 -18.27 -5.97
C THR A 28 1.59 -17.04 -6.28
N SER A 29 1.23 -16.28 -7.32
CA SER A 29 1.90 -15.02 -7.68
C SER A 29 1.44 -13.84 -6.83
N ARG A 30 0.28 -13.98 -6.18
CA ARG A 30 -0.47 -12.93 -5.46
C ARG A 30 -0.83 -11.76 -6.36
N GLN A 31 -1.16 -12.05 -7.61
CA GLN A 31 -1.51 -11.07 -8.64
C GLN A 31 -2.83 -11.43 -9.32
N CYS A 32 -3.44 -10.45 -9.98
CA CYS A 32 -4.58 -10.65 -10.85
C CYS A 32 -4.09 -10.88 -12.28
N GLU A 33 -4.33 -12.06 -12.82
CA GLU A 33 -3.80 -12.51 -14.11
C GLU A 33 -4.94 -12.69 -15.12
N LEU A 34 -4.64 -12.49 -16.40
CA LEU A 34 -5.61 -12.64 -17.47
C LEU A 34 -5.88 -14.12 -17.80
N PHE A 35 -7.14 -14.44 -18.07
CA PHE A 35 -7.58 -15.70 -18.65
C PHE A 35 -8.75 -15.47 -19.62
N ILE A 36 -9.03 -16.47 -20.46
CA ILE A 36 -10.19 -16.42 -21.37
C ILE A 36 -11.37 -17.15 -20.73
N TYR A 37 -12.44 -16.40 -20.46
CA TYR A 37 -13.72 -16.93 -20.03
C TYR A 37 -14.59 -17.28 -21.25
N GLY A 38 -15.18 -18.48 -21.21
CA GLY A 38 -15.99 -19.02 -22.29
C GLY A 38 -17.37 -18.38 -22.42
N GLY A 39 -17.79 -17.54 -21.47
CA GLY A 39 -19.05 -16.78 -21.53
C GLY A 39 -20.22 -17.39 -20.76
N CYS A 40 -20.08 -18.61 -20.22
CA CYS A 40 -21.09 -19.21 -19.34
C CYS A 40 -20.47 -20.08 -18.25
N GLN A 41 -21.20 -20.27 -17.14
CA GLN A 41 -20.76 -21.03 -15.96
C GLN A 41 -19.43 -20.50 -15.38
N GLY A 42 -18.52 -21.39 -15.03
CA GLY A 42 -17.27 -21.04 -14.35
C GLY A 42 -17.46 -20.77 -12.86
N ASN A 43 -16.43 -20.20 -12.25
CA ASN A 43 -16.44 -19.84 -10.83
C ASN A 43 -16.35 -18.32 -10.61
N ARG A 44 -16.32 -17.91 -9.33
CA ARG A 44 -16.32 -16.51 -8.90
C ARG A 44 -14.94 -15.84 -8.90
N ASN A 45 -13.86 -16.58 -9.15
CA ASN A 45 -12.53 -15.99 -9.33
C ASN A 45 -12.41 -15.40 -10.74
N ARG A 46 -13.25 -14.40 -11.05
CA ARG A 46 -13.40 -13.82 -12.38
C ARG A 46 -13.87 -12.38 -12.28
N PHE A 47 -13.04 -11.45 -12.74
CA PHE A 47 -13.26 -10.00 -12.62
C PHE A 47 -13.08 -9.30 -13.96
N GLU A 48 -13.65 -8.09 -14.08
CA GLU A 48 -13.50 -7.24 -15.27
C GLU A 48 -12.31 -6.29 -15.13
N ALA A 49 -12.10 -5.76 -13.92
CA ALA A 49 -11.03 -4.85 -13.61
C ALA A 49 -10.04 -5.45 -12.60
N GLU A 50 -8.79 -5.00 -12.67
CA GLU A 50 -7.72 -5.43 -11.76
C GLU A 50 -8.01 -4.96 -10.34
N GLU A 51 -8.52 -3.74 -10.20
CA GLU A 51 -8.90 -3.15 -8.91
C GLU A 51 -9.97 -3.99 -8.21
N GLU A 52 -10.98 -4.47 -8.94
CA GLU A 52 -12.04 -5.33 -8.38
C GLU A 52 -11.46 -6.66 -7.88
N CYS A 53 -10.57 -7.26 -8.66
CA CYS A 53 -9.90 -8.50 -8.31
C CYS A 53 -9.03 -8.33 -7.05
N LEU A 54 -8.23 -7.27 -6.99
CA LEU A 54 -7.37 -6.97 -5.85
C LEU A 54 -8.20 -6.64 -4.60
N GLN A 55 -9.23 -5.81 -4.72
CA GLN A 55 -10.12 -5.50 -3.60
C GLN A 55 -10.86 -6.73 -3.07
N ALA A 56 -11.23 -7.67 -3.95
CA ALA A 56 -11.93 -8.88 -3.56
C ALA A 56 -11.01 -9.91 -2.88
N CYS A 57 -9.74 -9.99 -3.29
CA CYS A 57 -8.87 -11.11 -2.93
C CYS A 57 -7.62 -10.75 -2.13
N VAL A 58 -7.21 -9.48 -2.10
CA VAL A 58 -6.08 -8.99 -1.31
C VAL A 58 -6.62 -8.32 -0.05
N SER A 59 -6.44 -8.98 1.10
CA SER A 59 -6.73 -8.38 2.41
C SER A 59 -5.57 -7.48 2.84
N ASP A 60 -5.85 -6.43 3.63
CA ASP A 60 -4.87 -5.45 4.18
C ASP A 60 -3.66 -6.07 4.93
N GLY A 61 -3.68 -7.37 5.20
CA GLY A 61 -2.55 -8.14 5.73
C GLY A 61 -1.43 -8.40 4.71
N GLU A 62 -1.69 -8.21 3.41
CA GLU A 62 -0.71 -8.36 2.33
C GLU A 62 -0.27 -6.99 1.77
N SER A 63 -0.16 -5.99 2.66
CA SER A 63 0.83 -4.92 2.48
C SER A 63 2.25 -5.49 2.69
N ARG A 64 2.63 -6.44 1.83
CA ARG A 64 4.01 -6.55 1.38
C ARG A 64 4.01 -5.95 -0.01
N THR A 65 4.05 -4.62 -0.04
CA THR A 65 4.82 -3.93 -1.06
C THR A 65 6.08 -4.76 -1.40
N PRO A 66 6.58 -4.78 -2.65
CA PRO A 66 8.00 -5.04 -2.84
C PRO A 66 8.69 -4.17 -1.83
N SER A 67 9.31 -4.77 -0.81
CA SER A 67 9.93 -4.01 0.25
C SER A 67 11.15 -3.36 -0.38
N LEU A 68 10.96 -2.17 -0.97
CA LEU A 68 11.78 -1.05 -0.53
C LEU A 68 11.89 -1.22 0.98
N PRO A 69 13.11 -1.38 1.54
CA PRO A 69 13.28 -1.71 2.93
C PRO A 69 12.39 -0.74 3.70
N ARG A 70 11.39 -1.28 4.43
CA ARG A 70 10.62 -0.47 5.36
C ARG A 70 11.68 0.30 6.13
N PRO A 71 11.74 1.64 6.09
CA PRO A 71 12.59 2.33 7.03
C PRO A 71 12.16 1.76 8.38
N ARG A 72 13.10 1.10 9.08
CA ARG A 72 12.84 0.56 10.42
C ARG A 72 12.09 1.68 11.11
N ARG A 73 10.89 1.42 11.66
CA ARG A 73 10.23 2.40 12.50
C ARG A 73 11.31 2.84 13.47
N ALA A 74 11.80 4.07 13.33
CA ALA A 74 12.73 4.63 14.29
C ALA A 74 12.04 4.38 15.62
N GLY A 75 12.73 3.66 16.51
CA GLY A 75 12.20 3.34 17.81
C GLY A 75 11.57 4.61 18.39
N ARG A 76 10.43 4.46 19.06
CA ARG A 76 9.89 5.54 19.87
C ARG A 76 11.02 6.00 20.81
N VAL A 77 11.62 7.14 20.51
CA VAL A 77 12.54 7.80 21.44
C VAL A 77 11.66 8.38 22.55
N PRO A 78 11.81 7.95 23.81
CA PRO A 78 11.18 8.65 24.91
C PRO A 78 11.91 9.98 25.06
N GLY A 79 11.24 11.07 24.71
CA GLY A 79 11.69 12.44 24.96
C GLY A 79 12.39 13.08 23.78
N THR A 80 11.68 13.93 23.06
CA THR A 80 11.87 15.40 23.00
C THR A 80 10.80 15.97 22.08
N GLY A 81 10.16 17.07 22.51
CA GLY A 81 9.08 17.72 21.79
C GLY A 81 9.47 18.11 20.37
N GLU A 82 8.47 18.05 19.50
CA GLU A 82 8.38 18.75 18.23
C GLU A 82 8.99 20.16 18.28
N HIS A 83 9.78 20.52 17.27
CA HIS A 83 9.83 21.84 16.62
C HIS A 83 10.89 21.82 15.51
N SER A 84 10.43 21.83 14.26
CA SER A 84 11.29 22.02 13.08
C SER A 84 11.69 23.49 12.99
N VAL A 85 12.90 23.85 13.41
CA VAL A 85 13.45 25.19 13.15
C VAL A 85 14.40 25.10 11.96
N LEU A 86 14.08 25.86 10.90
CA LEU A 86 14.85 25.96 9.67
C LEU A 86 16.03 26.93 9.92
N CYS A 87 17.26 26.43 9.81
CA CYS A 87 18.47 27.24 9.93
C CYS A 87 19.10 27.40 8.53
N LEU A 88 19.15 28.64 8.04
CA LEU A 88 19.83 29.00 6.80
C LEU A 88 20.91 30.01 7.16
N LEU A 89 22.16 29.75 6.74
CA LEU A 89 23.29 30.68 6.93
C LEU A 89 23.40 31.18 8.38
N ASP A 90 23.45 30.23 9.32
CA ASP A 90 23.64 30.47 10.77
C ASP A 90 22.57 31.33 11.49
N ILE A 91 21.40 31.51 10.88
CA ILE A 91 20.26 32.19 11.50
C ILE A 91 19.11 31.20 11.64
N CYS A 92 18.69 30.92 12.87
CA CYS A 92 17.51 30.10 13.17
C CYS A 92 16.34 31.02 13.56
N MET A 93 15.23 30.99 12.82
CA MET A 93 14.04 31.80 13.10
C MET A 93 12.87 30.91 13.53
N CYS A 94 12.29 31.19 14.71
CA CYS A 94 11.05 30.55 15.16
C CYS A 94 9.85 31.39 14.68
N PRO A 95 8.90 30.83 13.88
CA PRO A 95 7.85 31.62 13.24
C PRO A 95 6.73 32.11 14.18
N THR A 96 6.71 31.70 15.45
CA THR A 96 5.67 32.09 16.41
C THR A 96 6.26 32.99 17.50
N LYS A 97 6.16 34.32 17.31
CA LYS A 97 6.52 35.35 18.31
C LYS A 97 5.59 35.32 19.54
N PRO A 98 5.99 35.89 20.71
CA PRO A 98 7.20 36.66 20.98
C PRO A 98 7.98 36.13 22.22
N CYS A 99 8.89 35.15 22.04
CA CYS A 99 9.89 34.87 23.08
C CYS A 99 11.10 35.80 22.86
N LEU A 100 11.13 36.87 23.66
CA LEU A 100 12.13 37.95 23.69
C LEU A 100 13.44 37.53 24.40
N LEU A 101 14.15 36.51 23.91
CA LEU A 101 15.51 36.25 24.40
C LEU A 101 16.47 35.97 23.25
N ALA A 102 17.10 37.04 22.76
CA ALA A 102 18.35 36.95 22.04
C ALA A 102 19.45 36.63 23.06
N SER A 103 20.03 35.43 22.98
CA SER A 103 21.33 35.15 23.59
C SER A 103 22.27 34.73 22.48
N VAL A 104 23.17 35.64 22.11
CA VAL A 104 24.32 35.39 21.26
C VAL A 104 25.25 34.49 22.05
N LEU A 105 25.19 33.17 21.84
CA LEU A 105 26.22 32.27 22.35
C LEU A 105 27.44 32.41 21.44
N LEU A 106 28.25 33.43 21.74
CA LEU A 106 29.67 33.42 21.46
C LEU A 106 30.30 32.42 22.45
N GLN A 107 30.58 31.20 22.01
CA GLN A 107 31.40 30.28 22.80
C GLN A 107 32.61 29.89 21.96
N ARG A 108 33.77 30.24 22.53
CA ARG A 108 35.11 29.77 22.16
C ARG A 108 35.17 28.25 22.17
#